data_AF-A0A921YLM6-F1
#
_entry.id   AF-A0A921YLM6-F1
#
_cell.length_a   1.000
_cell.length_b   1.000
_cell.length_c   1.000
_cell.angle_alpha   90.00
_cell.angle_beta   90.00
_cell.angle_gamma   90.00
#
_symmetry.space_group_name_H-M   'P 1'
#
loop_
_entity.id
_entity.type
_entity.pdbx_description
1 polymer ?
#
loop_
_entity_poly.entity_id
_entity_poly.type
_entity_poly.pdbx_seq_one_letter_code
_entity_poly.pdbx_strand_id
1 'polypeptide(L)'
;MPAHDDIAALLSGSYINYFHCLKIIDILKETEADTKNLFGRYGSQRMKDWQDVVRNYEKDNLYLAEAAQMLVRNINYEIPGLKKQIAKEEQVQAECEKKHLDYLKNVASSKSEFLQLCKQLGIQGDKIKRELVDRLKELPEIYDKIGKSLKPLQPGFQLYSAFTKYILEDKAMEVLPLLQYVVEHGNTTVYEWSYGEPPLSVEPDPIHIEFEDEDQGAGDQIDFGDNSRLDIAAIDVVAPAAEIDFGDGDAIGEIDWGHDDSETPGEIDLSVVIAGVSLEESGIVVEEQGVGGGVARGKDALTLLDNPTTRNLIIDQLVELESFLKMRLYEENTAAESHSFSLLQQLPTESVAALTGMLDAVQVATGKLTAPEINHLHNVKHSPR
;
A
#
# COMPACT_ATOMS: atom_id res chain seq x y z
N MET A 1 -8.29 -25.68 -68.95
CA MET A 1 -9.55 -25.06 -68.53
C MET A 1 -9.32 -24.48 -67.15
N PRO A 2 -9.82 -23.27 -66.81
CA PRO A 2 -9.44 -22.60 -65.58
C PRO A 2 -9.77 -23.46 -64.36
N ALA A 3 -8.89 -23.44 -63.36
CA ALA A 3 -9.19 -24.02 -62.06
C ALA A 3 -10.44 -23.31 -61.52
N HIS A 4 -11.46 -24.07 -61.14
CA HIS A 4 -12.53 -23.53 -60.32
C HIS A 4 -12.02 -23.58 -58.88
N ASP A 5 -11.91 -22.44 -58.21
CA ASP A 5 -11.27 -22.34 -56.89
C ASP A 5 -11.91 -23.28 -55.87
N ASP A 6 -13.24 -23.49 -55.93
CA ASP A 6 -13.92 -24.45 -55.06
C ASP A 6 -13.54 -25.92 -55.34
N ILE A 7 -13.30 -26.29 -56.60
CA ILE A 7 -12.83 -27.64 -56.93
C ILE A 7 -11.37 -27.78 -56.49
N ALA A 8 -10.54 -26.73 -56.63
CA ALA A 8 -9.17 -26.74 -56.14
C ALA A 8 -9.14 -26.89 -54.60
N ALA A 9 -10.02 -26.21 -53.88
CA ALA A 9 -10.17 -26.34 -52.43
C ALA A 9 -10.60 -27.76 -52.01
N LEU A 10 -11.58 -28.35 -52.69
CA LEU A 10 -12.03 -29.74 -52.43
C LEU A 10 -10.92 -30.78 -52.69
N LEU A 11 -10.02 -30.50 -53.63
CA LEU A 11 -8.89 -31.38 -53.98
C LEU A 11 -7.62 -31.10 -53.17
N SER A 12 -7.55 -29.96 -52.46
CA SER A 12 -6.39 -29.57 -51.65
C SER A 12 -6.29 -30.32 -50.32
N GLY A 13 -7.38 -30.97 -49.89
CA GLY A 13 -7.40 -31.77 -48.67
C GLY A 13 -6.72 -33.13 -48.83
N SER A 14 -6.18 -33.67 -47.73
CA SER A 14 -5.45 -34.95 -47.71
C SER A 14 -6.31 -36.20 -47.97
N TYR A 15 -7.65 -36.07 -47.96
CA TYR A 15 -8.57 -37.21 -48.16
C TYR A 15 -9.81 -36.79 -48.98
N ILE A 16 -9.94 -37.35 -50.19
CA ILE A 16 -11.12 -37.18 -51.06
C ILE A 16 -12.09 -38.35 -50.78
N ASN A 17 -13.34 -38.03 -50.47
CA ASN A 17 -14.40 -39.02 -50.21
C ASN A 17 -15.52 -38.92 -51.26
N TYR A 18 -16.47 -39.85 -51.19
CA TYR A 18 -17.65 -39.88 -52.06
C TYR A 18 -18.41 -38.55 -52.12
N PHE A 19 -18.61 -37.88 -50.98
CA PHE A 19 -19.34 -36.60 -50.94
C PHE A 19 -18.56 -35.45 -51.57
N HIS A 20 -17.23 -35.46 -51.51
CA HIS A 20 -16.39 -34.54 -52.28
C HIS A 20 -16.58 -34.77 -53.78
N CYS A 21 -16.62 -36.03 -54.23
CA CYS A 21 -16.87 -36.37 -55.63
C CYS A 21 -18.25 -35.86 -56.11
N LEU A 22 -19.30 -36.02 -55.30
CA LEU A 22 -20.63 -35.48 -55.59
C LEU A 22 -20.62 -33.95 -55.71
N LYS A 23 -20.00 -33.25 -54.75
CA LYS A 23 -19.87 -31.78 -54.79
C LYS A 23 -19.11 -31.30 -56.02
N ILE A 24 -18.04 -32.00 -56.42
CA ILE A 24 -17.31 -31.68 -57.63
C ILE A 24 -18.21 -31.86 -58.86
N ILE A 25 -18.99 -32.95 -58.94
CA ILE A 25 -19.97 -33.14 -60.01
C ILE A 25 -21.01 -32.01 -60.02
N ASP A 26 -21.52 -31.57 -58.87
CA ASP A 26 -22.50 -30.51 -58.79
C ASP A 26 -21.94 -29.16 -59.27
N ILE A 27 -20.71 -28.82 -58.87
CA ILE A 27 -20.00 -27.63 -59.38
C ILE A 27 -19.81 -27.75 -60.91
N LEU A 28 -19.46 -28.93 -61.43
CA LEU A 28 -19.32 -29.16 -62.87
C LEU A 28 -20.65 -29.05 -63.63
N LYS A 29 -21.78 -29.44 -63.03
CA LYS A 29 -23.11 -29.26 -63.65
C LYS A 29 -23.45 -27.79 -63.85
N GLU A 30 -23.06 -26.94 -62.90
CA GLU A 30 -23.30 -25.49 -62.95
C GLU A 30 -22.32 -24.77 -63.88
N THR A 31 -21.04 -25.13 -63.80
CA THR A 31 -19.95 -24.44 -64.51
C THR A 31 -19.78 -24.89 -65.96
N GLU A 32 -20.25 -26.09 -66.33
CA GLU A 32 -20.14 -26.65 -67.69
C GLU A 32 -21.51 -26.88 -68.36
N ALA A 33 -22.54 -26.15 -67.91
CA ALA A 33 -23.94 -26.30 -68.35
C ALA A 33 -24.15 -26.23 -69.87
N ASP A 34 -23.33 -25.44 -70.58
CA ASP A 34 -23.40 -25.21 -72.04
C ASP A 34 -22.76 -26.34 -72.88
N THR A 35 -22.14 -27.34 -72.25
CA THR A 35 -21.43 -28.44 -72.94
C THR A 35 -22.29 -29.69 -73.17
N LYS A 36 -23.62 -29.56 -73.09
CA LYS A 36 -24.56 -30.66 -73.27
C LYS A 36 -24.76 -30.99 -74.76
N ASN A 37 -24.59 -32.26 -75.13
CA ASN A 37 -24.90 -32.74 -76.47
C ASN A 37 -26.43 -32.75 -76.72
N LEU A 38 -26.86 -32.89 -77.99
CA LEU A 38 -28.28 -32.91 -78.44
C LEU A 38 -29.21 -33.91 -77.70
N PHE A 39 -28.66 -34.83 -76.90
CA PHE A 39 -29.38 -35.77 -76.04
C PHE A 39 -29.33 -35.42 -74.53
N GLY A 40 -28.93 -34.21 -74.17
CA GLY A 40 -28.87 -33.72 -72.79
C GLY A 40 -27.71 -34.29 -71.94
N ARG A 41 -26.77 -35.04 -72.55
CA ARG A 41 -25.61 -35.61 -71.86
C ARG A 41 -24.43 -34.63 -71.87
N TYR A 42 -23.78 -34.45 -70.73
CA TYR A 42 -22.56 -33.63 -70.59
C TYR A 42 -21.42 -34.23 -71.42
N GLY A 43 -20.79 -33.40 -72.26
CA GLY A 43 -19.77 -33.84 -73.22
C GLY A 43 -18.34 -33.87 -72.69
N SER A 44 -18.03 -33.10 -71.64
CA SER A 44 -16.67 -32.89 -71.15
C SER A 44 -16.04 -34.17 -70.57
N GLN A 45 -14.73 -34.34 -70.80
CA GLN A 45 -13.99 -35.49 -70.27
C GLN A 45 -13.96 -35.45 -68.74
N ARG A 46 -13.73 -34.28 -68.16
CA ARG A 46 -13.71 -34.05 -66.71
C ARG A 46 -15.00 -34.49 -66.03
N MET A 47 -16.16 -34.14 -66.59
CA MET A 47 -17.47 -34.58 -66.05
C MET A 47 -17.63 -36.10 -66.14
N LYS A 48 -17.20 -36.72 -67.25
CA LYS A 48 -17.24 -38.18 -67.41
C LYS A 48 -16.34 -38.89 -66.39
N ASP A 49 -15.12 -38.39 -66.20
CA ASP A 49 -14.16 -38.97 -65.25
C ASP A 49 -14.72 -38.95 -63.82
N TRP A 50 -15.27 -37.81 -63.37
CA TRP A 50 -15.89 -37.72 -62.04
C TRP A 50 -17.16 -38.56 -61.91
N GLN A 51 -17.98 -38.65 -62.96
CA GLN A 51 -19.13 -39.56 -62.99
C GLN A 51 -18.70 -41.03 -62.89
N ASP A 52 -17.60 -41.41 -63.53
CA ASP A 52 -17.07 -42.77 -63.46
C ASP A 52 -16.49 -43.08 -62.07
N VAL A 53 -15.81 -42.13 -61.43
CA VAL A 53 -15.38 -42.23 -60.03
C VAL A 53 -16.59 -42.46 -59.11
N VAL A 54 -17.65 -41.66 -59.24
CA VAL A 54 -18.88 -41.83 -58.46
C VAL A 54 -19.54 -43.19 -58.72
N ARG A 55 -19.63 -43.64 -59.97
CA ARG A 55 -20.15 -44.99 -60.29
C ARG A 55 -19.32 -46.10 -59.63
N ASN A 56 -18.00 -45.95 -59.54
CA ASN A 56 -17.14 -46.92 -58.86
C ASN A 56 -17.36 -46.92 -57.34
N TYR A 57 -17.70 -45.77 -56.74
CA TYR A 57 -18.12 -45.70 -55.34
C TYR A 57 -19.50 -46.32 -55.10
N GLU A 58 -20.45 -46.13 -56.02
CA GLU A 58 -21.81 -46.68 -55.95
C GLU A 58 -21.80 -48.19 -56.22
N LYS A 59 -20.90 -48.66 -57.08
CA LYS A 59 -20.69 -50.08 -57.35
C LYS A 59 -20.30 -50.79 -56.05
N ASP A 60 -21.01 -51.89 -55.77
CA ASP A 60 -20.84 -52.69 -54.56
C ASP A 60 -21.06 -51.89 -53.25
N ASN A 61 -21.70 -50.72 -53.31
CA ASN A 61 -22.05 -49.86 -52.19
C ASN A 61 -20.87 -49.36 -51.33
N LEU A 62 -19.70 -49.15 -51.94
CA LEU A 62 -18.50 -48.65 -51.23
C LEU A 62 -18.76 -47.31 -50.53
N TYR A 63 -19.56 -46.43 -51.14
CA TYR A 63 -19.98 -45.16 -50.55
C TYR A 63 -20.71 -45.32 -49.21
N LEU A 64 -21.47 -46.40 -49.00
CA LEU A 64 -22.15 -46.68 -47.74
C LEU A 64 -21.16 -47.06 -46.64
N ALA A 65 -20.11 -47.83 -46.98
CA ALA A 65 -19.06 -48.20 -46.04
C ALA A 65 -18.26 -46.97 -45.59
N GLU A 66 -17.90 -46.08 -46.53
CA GLU A 66 -17.22 -44.82 -46.22
C GLU A 66 -18.10 -43.89 -45.38
N ALA A 67 -19.39 -43.75 -45.73
CA ALA A 67 -20.34 -42.96 -44.97
C ALA A 67 -20.54 -43.49 -43.54
N ALA A 68 -20.62 -44.83 -43.37
CA ALA A 68 -20.70 -45.47 -42.07
C ALA A 68 -19.43 -45.21 -41.24
N GLN A 69 -18.25 -45.32 -41.83
CA GLN A 69 -16.98 -45.03 -41.14
C GLN A 69 -16.91 -43.57 -40.69
N MET A 70 -17.28 -42.62 -41.55
CA MET A 70 -17.34 -41.20 -41.20
C MET A 70 -18.34 -40.95 -40.05
N LEU A 71 -19.51 -41.59 -40.10
CA LEU A 71 -20.53 -41.46 -39.07
C LEU A 71 -20.04 -42.00 -37.72
N VAL A 72 -19.44 -43.19 -37.71
CA VAL A 72 -18.88 -43.81 -36.50
C VAL A 72 -17.78 -42.93 -35.91
N ARG A 73 -16.89 -42.37 -36.74
CA ARG A 73 -15.85 -41.45 -36.28
C ARG A 73 -16.45 -40.19 -35.64
N ASN A 74 -17.44 -39.59 -36.28
CA ASN A 74 -18.08 -38.38 -35.79
C ASN A 74 -18.81 -38.62 -34.45
N ILE A 75 -19.55 -39.73 -34.34
CA ILE A 75 -20.31 -40.07 -33.13
C ILE A 75 -19.37 -40.42 -31.96
N ASN A 76 -18.32 -41.21 -32.23
CA ASN A 76 -17.49 -41.76 -31.16
C ASN A 76 -16.34 -40.84 -30.74
N TYR A 77 -15.85 -39.96 -31.62
CA TYR A 77 -14.65 -39.17 -31.36
C TYR A 77 -14.86 -37.67 -31.54
N GLU A 78 -15.34 -37.22 -32.70
CA GLU A 78 -15.41 -35.77 -32.99
C GLU A 78 -16.44 -35.06 -32.10
N ILE A 79 -17.67 -35.56 -32.02
CA ILE A 79 -18.72 -34.95 -31.18
C ILE A 79 -18.32 -34.98 -29.69
N PRO A 80 -17.87 -36.11 -29.11
CA PRO A 80 -17.39 -36.12 -27.73
C PRO A 80 -16.19 -35.21 -27.48
N GLY A 81 -15.26 -35.12 -28.43
CA GLY A 81 -14.09 -34.23 -28.37
C GLY A 81 -14.51 -32.77 -28.31
N LEU A 82 -15.38 -32.34 -29.23
CA LEU A 82 -15.94 -31.00 -29.27
C LEU A 82 -16.73 -30.67 -28.00
N LYS A 83 -17.54 -31.61 -27.48
CA LYS A 83 -18.27 -31.42 -26.21
C LYS A 83 -17.32 -31.18 -25.02
N LYS A 84 -16.22 -31.93 -24.94
CA LYS A 84 -15.20 -31.73 -23.89
C LYS A 84 -14.51 -30.38 -24.04
N GLN A 85 -14.22 -29.97 -25.27
CA GLN A 85 -13.62 -28.67 -25.53
C GLN A 85 -14.55 -27.52 -25.13
N ILE A 86 -15.83 -27.58 -25.51
CA ILE A 86 -16.85 -26.60 -25.10
C ILE A 86 -16.92 -26.50 -23.57
N ALA A 87 -17.01 -27.63 -22.86
CA ALA A 87 -17.07 -27.62 -21.40
C ALA A 87 -15.83 -27.00 -20.75
N LYS A 88 -14.64 -27.22 -21.34
CA LYS A 88 -13.39 -26.60 -20.88
C LYS A 88 -13.40 -25.09 -21.13
N GLU A 89 -13.85 -24.65 -22.30
CA GLU A 89 -13.96 -23.23 -22.65
C GLU A 89 -14.98 -22.51 -21.76
N GLU A 90 -16.14 -23.12 -21.49
CA GLU A 90 -17.13 -22.62 -20.55
C GLU A 90 -16.57 -22.49 -19.12
N GLN A 91 -15.79 -23.47 -18.65
CA GLN A 91 -15.12 -23.39 -17.35
C GLN A 91 -14.12 -22.22 -17.32
N VAL A 92 -13.27 -22.10 -18.33
CA VAL A 92 -12.28 -21.01 -18.42
C VAL A 92 -12.98 -19.64 -18.47
N GLN A 93 -14.08 -19.53 -19.21
CA GLN A 93 -14.89 -18.31 -19.26
C GLN A 93 -15.39 -17.93 -17.87
N ALA A 94 -15.98 -18.87 -17.12
CA ALA A 94 -16.48 -18.62 -15.77
C ALA A 94 -15.35 -18.20 -14.80
N GLU A 95 -14.16 -18.80 -14.92
CA GLU A 95 -12.99 -18.42 -14.13
C GLU A 95 -12.49 -17.00 -14.49
N CYS A 96 -12.48 -16.65 -15.78
CA CYS A 96 -12.14 -15.30 -16.25
C CYS A 96 -13.14 -14.25 -15.76
N GLU A 97 -14.44 -14.53 -15.81
CA GLU A 97 -15.50 -13.65 -15.29
C GLU A 97 -15.34 -13.43 -13.79
N LYS A 98 -15.05 -14.50 -13.02
CA LYS A 98 -14.76 -14.39 -11.59
C LYS A 98 -13.55 -13.51 -11.32
N LYS A 99 -12.43 -13.75 -12.01
CA LYS A 99 -11.20 -12.93 -11.88
C LYS A 99 -11.47 -11.47 -12.22
N HIS A 100 -12.25 -11.20 -13.26
CA HIS A 100 -12.63 -9.84 -13.63
C HIS A 100 -13.39 -9.13 -12.50
N LEU A 101 -14.36 -9.80 -11.88
CA LEU A 101 -15.09 -9.26 -10.73
C LEU A 101 -14.17 -9.03 -9.52
N ASP A 102 -13.24 -9.96 -9.24
CA ASP A 102 -12.27 -9.81 -8.16
C ASP A 102 -11.36 -8.59 -8.40
N TYR A 103 -10.88 -8.37 -9.63
CA TYR A 103 -10.10 -7.18 -9.99
C TYR A 103 -10.91 -5.89 -9.83
N LEU A 104 -12.17 -5.85 -10.25
CA LEU A 104 -13.03 -4.67 -10.06
C LEU A 104 -13.21 -4.34 -8.57
N LYS A 105 -13.39 -5.36 -7.72
CA LYS A 105 -13.50 -5.17 -6.28
C LYS A 105 -12.19 -4.64 -5.69
N ASN A 106 -11.05 -5.18 -6.11
CA ASN A 106 -9.74 -4.73 -5.65
C ASN A 106 -9.47 -3.27 -6.06
N VAL A 107 -9.77 -2.90 -7.31
CA VAL A 107 -9.68 -1.50 -7.77
C VAL A 107 -10.53 -0.57 -6.91
N ALA A 108 -11.78 -0.97 -6.60
CA ALA A 108 -12.65 -0.18 -5.74
C ALA A 108 -12.11 -0.04 -4.31
N SER A 109 -11.58 -1.13 -3.72
CA SER A 109 -10.95 -1.11 -2.39
C SER A 109 -9.73 -0.20 -2.35
N SER A 110 -8.77 -0.41 -3.26
CA SER A 110 -7.55 0.38 -3.33
C SER A 110 -7.84 1.85 -3.59
N LYS A 111 -8.83 2.18 -4.42
CA LYS A 111 -9.26 3.57 -4.63
C LYS A 111 -9.86 4.19 -3.36
N SER A 112 -10.68 3.44 -2.62
CA SER A 112 -11.24 3.91 -1.35
C SER A 112 -10.15 4.14 -0.30
N GLU A 113 -9.20 3.22 -0.18
CA GLU A 113 -8.04 3.32 0.72
C GLU A 113 -7.17 4.53 0.37
N PHE A 114 -6.87 4.73 -0.92
CA PHE A 114 -6.15 5.89 -1.41
C PHE A 114 -6.84 7.21 -1.04
N LEU A 115 -8.16 7.32 -1.27
CA LEU A 115 -8.92 8.52 -0.94
C LEU A 115 -8.99 8.76 0.57
N GLN A 116 -9.07 7.69 1.37
CA GLN A 116 -9.03 7.78 2.83
C GLN A 116 -7.67 8.30 3.31
N LEU A 117 -6.57 7.80 2.75
CA LEU A 117 -5.22 8.29 3.06
C LEU A 117 -5.04 9.75 2.64
N CYS A 118 -5.52 10.14 1.45
CA CYS A 118 -5.49 11.53 1.00
C CYS A 118 -6.24 12.45 1.97
N LYS A 119 -7.43 12.02 2.44
CA LYS A 119 -8.19 12.75 3.45
C LYS A 119 -7.45 12.85 4.79
N GLN A 120 -6.79 11.78 5.23
CA GLN A 120 -6.00 11.77 6.47
C GLN A 120 -4.75 12.65 6.41
N LEU A 121 -4.20 12.84 5.21
CA LEU A 121 -3.11 13.79 4.95
C LEU A 121 -3.61 15.20 4.64
N GLY A 122 -4.93 15.36 4.49
CA GLY A 122 -5.57 16.62 4.15
C GLY A 122 -5.17 17.14 2.76
N ILE A 123 -4.94 16.23 1.81
CA ILE A 123 -4.58 16.50 0.41
C ILE A 123 -5.71 16.00 -0.53
N GLN A 124 -5.76 16.53 -1.75
CA GLN A 124 -6.72 16.10 -2.77
C GLN A 124 -6.31 14.78 -3.43
N GLY A 125 -5.01 14.57 -3.60
CA GLY A 125 -4.45 13.37 -4.20
C GLY A 125 -4.17 13.46 -5.70
N ASP A 126 -4.14 14.67 -6.28
CA ASP A 126 -3.85 14.87 -7.71
C ASP A 126 -2.34 14.95 -7.95
N LYS A 127 -1.63 15.79 -7.18
CA LYS A 127 -0.17 15.97 -7.21
C LYS A 127 0.39 15.82 -5.81
N ILE A 128 0.36 14.59 -5.29
CA ILE A 128 0.67 14.24 -3.89
C ILE A 128 1.93 14.94 -3.37
N LYS A 129 3.06 14.87 -4.10
CA LYS A 129 4.33 15.49 -3.68
C LYS A 129 4.18 17.02 -3.51
N ARG A 130 3.57 17.70 -4.47
CA ARG A 130 3.38 19.16 -4.43
C ARG A 130 2.41 19.57 -3.32
N GLU A 131 1.30 18.87 -3.20
CA GLU A 131 0.29 19.11 -2.17
C GLU A 131 0.85 18.93 -0.76
N LEU A 132 1.67 17.89 -0.53
CA LEU A 132 2.35 17.68 0.75
C LEU A 132 3.34 18.80 1.06
N VAL A 133 4.16 19.22 0.09
CA VAL A 133 5.12 20.33 0.29
C VAL A 133 4.39 21.62 0.64
N ASP A 134 3.28 21.93 -0.03
CA ASP A 134 2.49 23.12 0.27
C ASP A 134 1.90 23.06 1.68
N ARG A 135 1.41 21.88 2.11
CA ARG A 135 0.98 21.67 3.49
C ARG A 135 2.11 21.81 4.52
N LEU A 136 3.33 21.39 4.19
CA LEU A 136 4.49 21.58 5.07
C LEU A 136 4.82 23.06 5.32
N LYS A 137 4.49 23.95 4.38
CA LYS A 137 4.67 25.41 4.57
C LYS A 137 3.67 26.00 5.57
N GLU A 138 2.51 25.37 5.75
CA GLU A 138 1.49 25.79 6.72
C GLU A 138 1.84 25.35 8.16
N LEU A 139 2.75 24.38 8.30
CA LEU A 139 3.08 23.73 9.57
C LEU A 139 3.55 24.70 10.68
N PRO A 140 4.43 25.69 10.40
CA PRO A 140 4.82 26.68 11.42
C PRO A 140 3.63 27.47 11.97
N GLU A 141 2.69 27.89 11.12
CA GLU A 141 1.49 28.61 11.56
C GLU A 141 0.57 27.72 12.40
N ILE A 142 0.48 26.42 12.05
CA ILE A 142 -0.29 25.43 12.82
C ILE A 142 0.32 25.29 14.22
N TYR A 143 1.64 25.16 14.34
CA TYR A 143 2.32 25.08 15.64
C TYR A 143 2.12 26.34 16.48
N ASP A 144 2.21 27.53 15.88
CA ASP A 144 1.95 28.78 16.60
C ASP A 144 0.52 28.87 17.13
N LYS A 145 -0.47 28.42 16.34
CA LYS A 145 -1.87 28.35 16.79
C LYS A 145 -2.04 27.36 17.95
N ILE A 146 -1.35 26.22 17.90
CA ILE A 146 -1.36 25.23 18.99
C ILE A 146 -0.76 25.84 20.25
N GLY A 147 0.46 26.39 20.19
CA GLY A 147 1.14 27.01 21.33
C GLY A 147 0.29 28.09 22.00
N LYS A 148 -0.33 28.97 21.21
CA LYS A 148 -1.26 30.00 21.72
C LYS A 148 -2.49 29.41 22.41
N SER A 149 -2.92 28.22 21.99
CA SER A 149 -4.09 27.52 22.55
C SER A 149 -3.81 26.76 23.85
N LEU A 150 -2.55 26.70 24.30
CA LEU A 150 -2.15 26.04 25.56
C LEU A 150 -2.38 26.92 26.80
N LYS A 151 -2.65 28.23 26.64
CA LYS A 151 -2.91 29.15 27.76
C LYS A 151 -3.94 28.68 28.81
N PRO A 152 -5.05 28.01 28.44
CA PRO A 152 -6.01 27.49 29.40
C PRO A 152 -5.47 26.42 30.36
N LEU A 153 -4.26 25.90 30.15
CA LEU A 153 -3.63 24.90 31.03
C LEU A 153 -3.07 25.51 32.33
N GLN A 154 -2.94 26.84 32.41
CA GLN A 154 -2.33 27.54 33.54
C GLN A 154 -2.87 27.13 34.92
N PRO A 155 -4.20 26.98 35.13
CA PRO A 155 -4.73 26.55 36.43
C PRO A 155 -4.28 25.14 36.82
N GLY A 156 -4.12 24.24 35.86
CA GLY A 156 -3.62 22.88 36.09
C GLY A 156 -2.17 22.88 36.58
N PHE A 157 -1.31 23.73 36.00
CA PHE A 157 0.09 23.87 36.45
C PHE A 157 0.17 24.43 37.87
N GLN A 158 -0.66 25.41 38.19
CA GLN A 158 -0.70 26.02 39.53
C GLN A 158 -1.13 25.01 40.58
N LEU A 159 -2.18 24.23 40.29
CA LEU A 159 -2.63 23.16 41.17
C LEU A 159 -1.54 22.09 41.35
N TYR A 160 -0.92 21.64 40.26
CA TYR A 160 0.11 20.61 40.34
C TYR A 160 1.35 21.09 41.09
N SER A 161 1.80 22.32 40.84
CA SER A 161 2.92 22.93 41.56
C SER A 161 2.63 23.08 43.05
N ALA A 162 1.43 23.54 43.41
CA ALA A 162 1.01 23.68 44.80
C ALA A 162 0.94 22.32 45.51
N PHE A 163 0.43 21.30 44.82
CA PHE A 163 0.35 19.94 45.31
C PHE A 163 1.72 19.33 45.57
N THR A 164 2.63 19.41 44.59
CA THR A 164 4.00 18.88 44.71
C THR A 164 4.78 19.59 45.81
N LYS A 165 4.64 20.92 45.91
CA LYS A 165 5.25 21.70 46.99
C LYS A 165 4.70 21.32 48.37
N TYR A 166 3.40 21.03 48.47
CA TYR A 166 2.80 20.58 49.72
C TYR A 166 3.33 19.19 50.15
N ILE A 167 3.48 18.25 49.21
CA ILE A 167 3.91 16.88 49.53
C ILE A 167 5.43 16.78 49.77
N LEU A 168 6.23 17.49 48.98
CA LEU A 168 7.68 17.33 48.97
C LEU A 168 8.43 18.47 49.67
N GLU A 169 7.74 19.55 50.05
CA GLU A 169 8.32 20.74 50.69
C GLU A 169 9.57 21.24 49.96
N ASP A 170 10.73 21.22 50.61
CA ASP A 170 12.02 21.70 50.07
C ASP A 170 12.62 20.79 48.99
N LYS A 171 12.06 19.59 48.77
CA LYS A 171 12.49 18.66 47.70
C LYS A 171 11.64 18.77 46.43
N ALA A 172 10.67 19.69 46.40
CA ALA A 172 9.83 19.89 45.23
C ALA A 172 10.66 20.39 44.05
N MET A 173 10.70 19.61 42.97
CA MET A 173 11.24 20.03 41.68
C MET A 173 10.19 20.82 40.88
N GLU A 174 10.65 21.58 39.90
CA GLU A 174 9.77 22.24 38.94
C GLU A 174 8.97 21.20 38.14
N VAL A 175 7.65 21.35 38.12
CA VAL A 175 6.75 20.45 37.40
C VAL A 175 6.54 20.93 35.97
N LEU A 176 6.64 20.04 34.99
CA LEU A 176 6.30 20.33 33.59
C LEU A 176 7.02 21.57 32.99
N PRO A 177 8.35 21.72 33.15
CA PRO A 177 9.07 22.98 32.87
C PRO A 177 8.92 23.46 31.43
N LEU A 178 8.95 22.53 30.45
CA LEU A 178 8.86 22.87 29.04
C LEU A 178 7.44 23.32 28.65
N LEU A 179 6.43 22.62 29.16
CA LEU A 179 5.05 22.95 28.90
C LEU A 179 4.65 24.30 29.54
N GLN A 180 5.12 24.58 30.77
CA GLN A 180 4.95 25.90 31.40
C GLN A 180 5.62 27.00 30.58
N TYR A 181 6.86 26.77 30.12
CA TYR A 181 7.58 27.73 29.29
C TYR A 181 6.83 28.05 27.99
N VAL A 182 6.30 27.05 27.27
CA VAL A 182 5.54 27.27 26.03
C VAL A 182 4.25 28.06 26.28
N VAL A 183 3.61 27.88 27.44
CA VAL A 183 2.40 28.65 27.78
C VAL A 183 2.70 30.13 28.02
N GLU A 184 3.85 30.43 28.62
CA GLU A 184 4.28 31.79 28.94
C GLU A 184 4.89 32.51 27.72
N HIS A 185 5.81 31.86 27.02
CA HIS A 185 6.64 32.45 25.96
C HIS A 185 6.13 32.12 24.54
N GLY A 186 5.30 31.08 24.40
CA GLY A 186 4.84 30.59 23.10
C GLY A 186 5.77 29.54 22.49
N ASN A 187 5.54 29.25 21.20
CA ASN A 187 6.33 28.28 20.44
C ASN A 187 7.64 28.91 19.94
N THR A 188 8.58 29.15 20.84
CA THR A 188 9.89 29.73 20.53
C THR A 188 10.84 28.69 19.91
N THR A 189 12.07 29.11 19.58
CA THR A 189 13.12 28.21 19.10
C THR A 189 13.66 27.34 20.23
N VAL A 190 14.15 26.14 19.88
CA VAL A 190 14.87 25.29 20.84
C VAL A 190 16.11 26.01 21.39
N TYR A 191 16.79 26.82 20.57
CA TYR A 191 17.87 27.69 21.02
C TYR A 191 17.44 28.60 22.18
N GLU A 192 16.34 29.34 22.02
CA GLU A 192 15.86 30.28 23.03
C GLU A 192 15.53 29.58 24.35
N TRP A 193 14.96 28.37 24.28
CA TRP A 193 14.70 27.54 25.45
C TRP A 193 16.00 27.06 26.13
N SER A 194 16.99 26.60 25.35
CA SER A 194 18.23 26.04 25.89
C SER A 194 19.18 27.09 26.48
N TYR A 195 19.26 28.26 25.87
CA TYR A 195 20.21 29.32 26.25
C TYR A 195 19.56 30.47 27.04
N GLY A 196 18.22 30.53 27.10
CA GLY A 196 17.48 31.55 27.83
C GLY A 196 17.44 32.94 27.16
N GLU A 197 17.98 33.05 25.95
CA GLU A 197 17.97 34.28 25.15
C GLU A 197 17.64 33.98 23.67
N PRO A 198 16.93 34.89 22.97
CA PRO A 198 16.57 34.68 21.58
C PRO A 198 17.81 34.73 20.68
N PRO A 199 17.88 33.90 19.62
CA PRO A 199 19.01 33.89 18.70
C PRO A 199 19.08 35.18 17.87
N LEU A 200 20.29 35.63 17.49
CA LEU A 200 20.46 36.79 16.60
C LEU A 200 20.08 36.48 15.15
N SER A 201 20.22 35.21 14.74
CA SER A 201 19.84 34.73 13.41
C SER A 201 19.45 33.25 13.48
N VAL A 202 18.49 32.85 12.66
CA VAL A 202 18.02 31.46 12.54
C VAL A 202 18.33 30.98 11.13
N GLU A 203 19.11 29.91 11.02
CA GLU A 203 19.43 29.24 9.76
C GLU A 203 18.69 27.88 9.74
N PRO A 204 17.45 27.83 9.20
CA PRO A 204 16.69 26.59 9.13
C PRO A 204 17.24 25.68 8.03
N ASP A 205 17.24 24.36 8.28
CA ASP A 205 17.60 23.38 7.26
C ASP A 205 16.59 23.42 6.10
N PRO A 206 17.05 23.46 4.84
CA PRO A 206 16.15 23.50 3.71
C PRO A 206 15.35 22.19 3.60
N ILE A 207 14.03 22.34 3.42
CA ILE A 207 13.15 21.24 3.03
C ILE A 207 13.52 20.82 1.60
N HIS A 208 14.45 19.87 1.48
CA HIS A 208 14.83 19.25 0.21
C HIS A 208 13.78 18.18 -0.11
N ILE A 209 12.76 18.58 -0.86
CA ILE A 209 11.85 17.67 -1.54
C ILE A 209 12.08 17.92 -3.02
N GLU A 210 12.78 17.00 -3.67
CA GLU A 210 13.06 17.10 -5.11
C GLU A 210 11.76 16.97 -5.90
N PHE A 211 11.47 17.98 -6.71
CA PHE A 211 10.40 17.92 -7.70
C PHE A 211 10.99 17.33 -8.97
N GLU A 212 10.68 16.06 -9.25
CA GLU A 212 10.61 15.64 -10.64
C GLU A 212 9.38 16.36 -11.20
N ASP A 213 9.59 17.38 -12.01
CA ASP A 213 8.50 17.98 -12.76
C ASP A 213 7.90 16.90 -13.68
N GLU A 214 6.73 16.39 -13.28
CA GLU A 214 5.90 15.44 -14.03
C GLU A 214 5.40 15.97 -15.38
N ASP A 215 5.93 17.08 -15.90
CA ASP A 215 5.65 17.57 -17.26
C ASP A 215 6.38 16.76 -18.35
N GLN A 216 7.10 15.68 -18.00
CA GLN A 216 7.67 14.71 -18.95
C GLN A 216 7.31 13.25 -18.66
N GLY A 217 6.24 12.98 -17.91
CA GLY A 217 5.66 11.64 -17.80
C GLY A 217 4.62 11.41 -18.89
N ALA A 218 5.02 11.38 -20.16
CA ALA A 218 4.20 10.69 -21.16
C ALA A 218 3.95 9.28 -20.62
N GLY A 219 2.67 8.97 -20.40
CA GLY A 219 2.24 7.87 -19.55
C GLY A 219 3.07 6.61 -19.73
N ASP A 220 3.40 5.99 -18.60
CA ASP A 220 3.95 4.63 -18.52
C ASP A 220 2.88 3.66 -19.07
N GLN A 221 2.71 3.68 -20.39
CA GLN A 221 2.01 2.66 -21.14
C GLN A 221 2.89 1.43 -20.99
N ILE A 222 2.44 0.51 -20.14
CA ILE A 222 2.89 -0.87 -20.19
C ILE A 222 2.60 -1.34 -21.62
N ASP A 223 3.65 -1.47 -22.43
CA ASP A 223 3.63 -2.05 -23.76
C ASP A 223 3.36 -3.55 -23.63
N PHE A 224 2.08 -3.90 -23.62
CA PHE A 224 1.64 -5.27 -23.86
C PHE A 224 1.86 -5.57 -25.33
N GLY A 225 3.12 -5.91 -25.65
CA GLY A 225 3.65 -6.10 -26.99
C GLY A 225 2.61 -6.60 -28.00
N ASP A 226 2.47 -5.81 -29.06
CA ASP A 226 1.64 -6.08 -30.22
C ASP A 226 1.86 -7.51 -30.75
N ASN A 227 0.76 -8.27 -30.70
CA ASN A 227 0.39 -9.49 -31.44
C ASN A 227 1.28 -9.93 -32.62
N SER A 228 2.53 -10.27 -32.34
CA SER A 228 3.33 -11.11 -33.23
C SER A 228 2.90 -12.56 -33.00
N ARG A 229 1.95 -13.02 -33.83
CA ARG A 229 1.52 -14.41 -33.99
C ARG A 229 2.63 -15.41 -33.63
N LEU A 230 2.54 -15.99 -32.45
CA LEU A 230 3.22 -17.24 -32.14
C LEU A 230 2.50 -18.33 -32.96
N ASP A 231 3.08 -18.67 -34.11
CA ASP A 231 2.66 -19.84 -34.90
C ASP A 231 3.01 -21.11 -34.12
N ILE A 232 2.05 -21.56 -33.30
CA ILE A 232 2.05 -22.87 -32.63
C ILE A 232 1.70 -23.95 -33.68
N ALA A 233 2.48 -24.02 -34.77
CA ALA A 233 2.26 -24.96 -35.87
C ALA A 233 3.55 -25.61 -36.40
N ALA A 234 4.72 -25.31 -35.79
CA ALA A 234 6.01 -25.82 -36.27
C ALA A 234 6.90 -26.42 -35.16
N ILE A 235 6.30 -27.03 -34.13
CA ILE A 235 7.04 -27.96 -33.28
C ILE A 235 6.80 -29.37 -33.82
N ASP A 236 7.76 -29.81 -34.63
CA ASP A 236 7.91 -31.16 -35.12
C ASP A 236 8.22 -32.08 -33.92
N VAL A 237 7.19 -32.79 -33.43
CA VAL A 237 7.34 -33.75 -32.32
C VAL A 237 7.91 -35.05 -32.90
N VAL A 238 9.24 -35.11 -33.00
CA VAL A 238 9.98 -36.35 -33.25
C VAL A 238 11.10 -36.53 -32.21
N ALA A 239 10.77 -37.36 -31.21
CA ALA A 239 11.66 -38.13 -30.32
C ALA A 239 12.38 -37.40 -29.14
N PRO A 240 12.85 -38.15 -28.11
CA PRO A 240 12.04 -38.80 -27.08
C PRO A 240 12.37 -38.29 -25.66
N ALA A 241 11.42 -38.49 -24.74
CA ALA A 241 11.51 -38.40 -23.28
C ALA A 241 12.83 -37.86 -22.67
N ALA A 242 12.86 -36.56 -22.40
CA ALA A 242 13.65 -36.01 -21.31
C ALA A 242 12.73 -35.94 -20.08
N GLU A 243 12.96 -36.83 -19.13
CA GLU A 243 12.33 -36.82 -17.80
C GLU A 243 12.64 -35.46 -17.13
N ILE A 244 11.58 -34.76 -16.74
CA ILE A 244 11.72 -33.64 -15.81
C ILE A 244 11.84 -34.27 -14.42
N ASP A 245 13.07 -34.33 -13.93
CA ASP A 245 13.47 -34.83 -12.62
C ASP A 245 13.02 -33.85 -11.52
N PHE A 246 11.93 -34.20 -10.83
CA PHE A 246 11.58 -33.59 -9.55
C PHE A 246 12.20 -34.45 -8.45
N GLY A 247 13.48 -34.18 -8.18
CA GLY A 247 14.28 -34.91 -7.20
C GLY A 247 13.56 -35.06 -5.86
N ASP A 248 13.30 -36.32 -5.50
CA ASP A 248 12.91 -36.75 -4.16
C ASP A 248 14.15 -36.76 -3.27
N GLY A 249 14.09 -36.04 -2.16
CA GLY A 249 15.26 -35.73 -1.33
C GLY A 249 14.85 -35.11 -0.01
N ASP A 250 14.25 -35.95 0.82
CA ASP A 250 14.00 -35.77 2.25
C ASP A 250 15.22 -35.15 2.97
N ALA A 251 15.06 -33.90 3.40
CA ALA A 251 15.89 -33.26 4.42
C ALA A 251 14.98 -32.31 5.20
N ILE A 252 14.35 -32.86 6.23
CA ILE A 252 13.67 -32.12 7.30
C ILE A 252 14.74 -31.28 8.01
N GLY A 253 14.99 -30.09 7.48
CA GLY A 253 15.68 -29.01 8.17
C GLY A 253 14.67 -28.27 9.01
N GLU A 254 14.65 -28.58 10.30
CA GLU A 254 13.90 -27.86 11.33
C GLU A 254 14.15 -26.36 11.21
N ILE A 255 13.09 -25.59 10.92
CA ILE A 255 13.13 -24.14 10.97
C ILE A 255 12.95 -23.75 12.43
N ASP A 256 14.06 -23.43 13.09
CA ASP A 256 14.16 -22.95 14.47
C ASP A 256 13.67 -21.49 14.56
N TRP A 257 12.45 -21.31 15.06
CA TRP A 257 11.88 -20.01 15.39
C TRP A 257 12.23 -19.66 16.84
N GLY A 258 13.50 -19.31 17.03
CA GLY A 258 14.16 -18.95 18.28
C GLY A 258 13.22 -18.47 19.38
N HIS A 259 13.08 -19.34 20.37
CA HIS A 259 12.54 -19.11 21.69
C HIS A 259 13.51 -18.23 22.47
N ASP A 260 13.09 -17.00 22.77
CA ASP A 260 13.80 -16.09 23.66
C ASP A 260 13.21 -16.27 25.06
N ASP A 261 13.90 -17.00 25.93
CA ASP A 261 13.65 -16.98 27.37
C ASP A 261 14.97 -17.14 28.15
N SER A 262 15.41 -15.99 28.67
CA SER A 262 16.10 -15.79 29.94
C SER A 262 17.56 -16.25 30.10
N GLU A 263 18.47 -15.28 30.16
CA GLU A 263 19.57 -15.33 31.11
C GLU A 263 19.51 -14.10 32.06
N THR A 264 19.83 -14.39 33.31
CA THR A 264 19.67 -13.58 34.51
C THR A 264 20.59 -12.34 34.55
N PRO A 265 20.20 -11.25 35.23
CA PRO A 265 21.05 -10.08 35.39
C PRO A 265 22.11 -10.37 36.47
N GLY A 266 23.38 -10.47 36.04
CA GLY A 266 24.52 -10.39 36.96
C GLY A 266 24.65 -8.97 37.50
N GLU A 267 24.83 -8.85 38.82
CA GLU A 267 25.16 -7.60 39.52
C GLU A 267 26.34 -6.88 38.86
N ILE A 268 26.09 -5.67 38.35
CA ILE A 268 27.14 -4.73 37.97
C ILE A 268 27.37 -3.82 39.17
N ASP A 269 28.53 -3.96 39.81
CA ASP A 269 29.02 -3.12 40.89
C ASP A 269 29.32 -1.69 40.37
N LEU A 270 28.44 -0.74 40.68
CA LEU A 270 28.59 0.69 40.38
C LEU A 270 29.36 1.44 41.49
N SER A 271 30.56 0.96 41.83
CA SER A 271 31.49 1.67 42.72
C SER A 271 32.76 2.13 42.01
N VAL A 272 32.60 2.88 40.91
CA VAL A 272 33.72 3.65 40.35
C VAL A 272 33.82 5.00 41.07
N VAL A 273 34.91 5.16 41.81
CA VAL A 273 35.27 6.36 42.57
C VAL A 273 35.47 7.54 41.61
N ILE A 274 34.59 8.54 41.70
CA ILE A 274 34.68 9.84 41.03
C ILE A 274 35.73 10.69 41.79
N ALA A 275 37.00 10.36 41.62
CA ALA A 275 38.10 11.19 42.11
C ALA A 275 39.31 10.97 41.20
N GLY A 276 39.34 11.63 40.04
CA GLY A 276 40.54 11.61 39.20
C GLY A 276 40.37 11.89 37.72
N VAL A 277 39.18 12.17 37.20
CA VAL A 277 39.06 12.62 35.81
C VAL A 277 39.28 14.13 35.78
N SER A 278 40.53 14.52 35.51
CA SER A 278 40.89 15.91 35.23
C SER A 278 40.16 16.37 33.97
N LEU A 279 39.38 17.45 34.09
CA LEU A 279 38.54 18.05 33.06
C LEU A 279 39.31 18.79 31.95
N GLU A 280 40.64 18.69 31.92
CA GLU A 280 41.49 19.48 31.02
C GLU A 280 41.72 18.83 29.64
N GLU A 281 41.29 17.57 29.43
CA GLU A 281 41.53 16.85 28.17
C GLU A 281 40.26 16.55 27.34
N SER A 282 39.08 16.88 27.88
CA SER A 282 37.86 17.00 27.09
C SER A 282 37.80 18.43 26.61
N GLY A 283 37.83 18.67 25.29
CA GLY A 283 37.70 20.00 24.67
C GLY A 283 36.32 20.66 24.88
N ILE A 284 35.90 20.77 26.14
CA ILE A 284 34.74 21.51 26.61
C ILE A 284 35.22 22.93 26.85
N VAL A 285 35.02 23.79 25.86
CA VAL A 285 35.14 25.23 26.05
C VAL A 285 33.94 25.66 26.89
N VAL A 286 34.19 25.93 28.16
CA VAL A 286 33.25 26.70 29.00
C VAL A 286 33.35 28.14 28.50
N GLU A 287 32.51 28.51 27.53
CA GLU A 287 32.35 29.92 27.20
C GLU A 287 31.62 30.60 28.35
N GLU A 288 32.31 31.58 28.93
CA GLU A 288 31.79 32.45 29.99
C GLU A 288 30.47 33.10 29.56
N GLN A 289 29.55 33.23 30.52
CA GLN A 289 28.33 34.04 30.39
C GLN A 289 28.66 35.41 29.78
N GLY A 290 28.28 35.64 28.52
CA GLY A 290 28.78 36.79 27.78
C GLY A 290 28.11 37.11 26.44
N VAL A 291 26.85 37.55 26.45
CA VAL A 291 26.27 38.64 25.61
C VAL A 291 26.62 38.65 24.11
N GLY A 292 26.65 37.48 23.46
CA GLY A 292 26.95 37.36 22.03
C GLY A 292 25.95 36.44 21.34
N GLY A 293 24.68 36.84 21.30
CA GLY A 293 23.58 35.97 20.86
C GLY A 293 23.94 35.13 19.63
N GLY A 294 23.84 33.81 19.79
CA GLY A 294 24.29 32.84 18.80
C GLY A 294 23.39 32.75 17.57
N VAL A 295 23.87 32.00 16.58
CA VAL A 295 23.10 31.61 15.39
C VAL A 295 22.48 30.24 15.64
N ALA A 296 21.15 30.14 15.61
CA ALA A 296 20.46 28.87 15.77
C ALA A 296 20.57 28.05 14.47
N ARG A 297 21.13 26.84 14.56
CA ARG A 297 21.38 25.95 13.41
C ARG A 297 20.85 24.55 13.67
N GLY A 298 20.47 23.85 12.60
CA GLY A 298 20.00 22.46 12.67
C GLY A 298 18.83 22.28 13.64
N LYS A 299 18.98 21.41 14.64
CA LYS A 299 17.95 21.12 15.65
C LYS A 299 17.57 22.33 16.51
N ASP A 300 18.51 23.25 16.73
CA ASP A 300 18.31 24.43 17.57
C ASP A 300 17.53 25.53 16.83
N ALA A 301 17.55 25.51 15.49
CA ALA A 301 16.78 26.40 14.63
C ALA A 301 15.28 26.07 14.60
N LEU A 302 14.91 24.83 14.94
CA LEU A 302 13.52 24.39 14.98
C LEU A 302 12.78 25.01 16.17
N THR A 303 11.46 25.19 16.03
CA THR A 303 10.62 25.59 17.16
C THR A 303 10.34 24.42 18.09
N LEU A 304 9.93 24.69 19.33
CA LEU A 304 9.71 23.66 20.36
C LEU A 304 8.66 22.60 19.95
N LEU A 305 7.61 22.98 19.23
CA LEU A 305 6.59 22.05 18.72
C LEU A 305 6.98 21.38 17.40
N ASP A 306 8.02 21.88 16.73
CA ASP A 306 8.53 21.37 15.46
C ASP A 306 9.73 20.43 15.65
N ASN A 307 10.53 20.61 16.69
CA ASN A 307 11.61 19.69 17.02
C ASN A 307 11.05 18.38 17.60
N PRO A 308 11.38 17.20 17.02
CA PRO A 308 10.81 15.92 17.46
C PRO A 308 11.07 15.60 18.94
N THR A 309 12.24 15.97 19.47
CA THR A 309 12.62 15.67 20.86
C THR A 309 11.80 16.50 21.84
N THR A 310 11.74 17.82 21.64
CA THR A 310 10.96 18.71 22.54
C THR A 310 9.47 18.49 22.37
N ARG A 311 8.98 18.20 21.16
CA ARG A 311 7.58 17.86 20.92
C ARG A 311 7.15 16.62 21.70
N ASN A 312 7.94 15.55 21.69
CA ASN A 312 7.64 14.35 22.47
C ASN A 312 7.64 14.66 23.97
N LEU A 313 8.60 15.43 24.46
CA LEU A 313 8.63 15.85 25.87
C LEU A 313 7.40 16.68 26.26
N ILE A 314 6.91 17.55 25.38
CA ILE A 314 5.65 18.30 25.60
C ILE A 314 4.45 17.35 25.68
N ILE A 315 4.39 16.34 24.81
CA ILE A 315 3.33 15.32 24.85
C ILE A 315 3.40 14.53 26.15
N ASP A 316 4.58 14.11 26.58
CA ASP A 316 4.79 13.39 27.84
C ASP A 316 4.32 14.24 29.03
N GLN A 317 4.67 15.53 29.04
CA GLN A 317 4.23 16.47 30.09
C GLN A 317 2.71 16.73 30.07
N LEU A 318 2.07 16.73 28.90
CA LEU A 318 0.61 16.79 28.80
C LEU A 318 -0.05 15.53 29.39
N VAL A 319 0.52 14.35 29.11
CA VAL A 319 0.03 13.07 29.66
C VAL A 319 0.23 13.01 31.18
N GLU A 320 1.36 13.53 31.68
CA GLU A 320 1.63 13.65 33.11
C GLU A 320 0.58 14.54 33.79
N LEU A 321 0.30 15.73 33.24
CA LEU A 321 -0.72 16.63 33.76
C LEU A 321 -2.12 16.01 33.70
N GLU A 322 -2.46 15.34 32.59
CA GLU A 322 -3.73 14.64 32.43
C GLU A 322 -3.90 13.57 33.52
N SER A 323 -2.84 12.78 33.76
CA SER A 323 -2.83 11.72 34.76
C SER A 323 -2.98 12.26 36.18
N PHE A 324 -2.28 13.35 36.49
CA PHE A 324 -2.43 14.06 37.77
C PHE A 324 -3.87 14.53 37.99
N LEU A 325 -4.48 15.19 37.00
CA LEU A 325 -5.85 15.70 37.09
C LEU A 325 -6.89 14.59 37.20
N LYS A 326 -6.71 13.48 36.46
CA LYS A 326 -7.56 12.28 36.60
C LYS A 326 -7.50 11.71 38.01
N MET A 327 -6.30 11.63 38.59
CA MET A 327 -6.12 11.15 39.96
C MET A 327 -6.80 12.07 40.97
N ARG A 328 -6.60 13.39 40.87
CA ARG A 328 -7.26 14.39 41.74
C ARG A 328 -8.78 14.27 41.66
N LEU A 329 -9.33 14.15 40.44
CA LEU A 329 -10.77 14.03 40.21
C LEU A 329 -11.34 12.73 40.79
N TYR A 330 -10.61 11.62 40.68
CA TYR A 330 -10.99 10.36 41.32
C TYR A 330 -11.00 10.46 42.84
N GLU A 331 -9.98 11.07 43.44
CA GLU A 331 -9.88 11.24 44.89
C GLU A 331 -10.99 12.13 45.45
N GLU A 332 -11.31 13.25 44.81
CA GLU A 332 -12.40 14.14 45.24
C GLU A 332 -13.77 13.46 45.16
N ASN A 333 -14.04 12.71 44.08
CA ASN A 333 -15.29 11.95 43.95
C ASN A 333 -15.40 10.85 45.02
N THR A 334 -14.28 10.17 45.32
CA THR A 334 -14.26 9.09 46.33
C THR A 334 -14.36 9.65 47.76
N ALA A 335 -13.74 10.80 48.03
CA ALA A 335 -13.84 11.49 49.32
C ALA A 335 -15.26 12.00 49.62
N ALA A 336 -16.03 12.35 48.58
CA ALA A 336 -17.45 12.69 48.72
C ALA A 336 -18.31 11.48 49.12
N GLU A 337 -17.93 10.26 48.72
CA GLU A 337 -18.67 9.02 48.99
C GLU A 337 -18.25 8.31 50.29
N SER A 338 -16.99 8.44 50.69
CA SER A 338 -16.41 7.77 51.85
C SER A 338 -15.75 8.78 52.80
N HIS A 339 -16.38 9.05 53.95
CA HIS A 339 -15.86 9.93 55.02
C HIS A 339 -14.56 9.45 55.70
N SER A 340 -13.79 8.54 55.10
CA SER A 340 -12.68 7.82 55.72
C SER A 340 -11.28 8.35 55.39
N PHE A 341 -11.14 9.40 54.56
CA PHE A 341 -9.81 9.90 54.16
C PHE A 341 -9.43 11.22 54.86
N SER A 342 -9.08 11.13 56.14
CA SER A 342 -8.63 12.28 56.95
C SER A 342 -7.31 12.93 56.47
N LEU A 343 -6.56 12.28 55.57
CA LEU A 343 -5.29 12.79 55.02
C LEU A 343 -5.51 13.78 53.85
N LEU A 344 -6.68 13.75 53.20
CA LEU A 344 -7.00 14.58 52.03
C LEU A 344 -7.46 16.01 52.40
N GLN A 345 -7.90 16.22 53.64
CA GLN A 345 -8.53 17.47 54.08
C GLN A 345 -7.57 18.67 54.17
N GLN A 346 -6.26 18.44 53.97
CA GLN A 346 -5.22 19.47 54.01
C GLN A 346 -4.54 19.70 52.65
N LEU A 347 -4.94 18.96 51.61
CA LEU A 347 -4.42 19.18 50.25
C LEU A 347 -5.06 20.41 49.62
N PRO A 348 -4.40 21.06 48.62
CA PRO A 348 -5.04 22.08 47.81
C PRO A 348 -6.28 21.48 47.11
N THR A 349 -7.47 21.79 47.61
CA THR A 349 -8.73 21.26 47.07
C THR A 349 -9.29 22.21 46.02
N GLU A 350 -9.54 21.68 44.83
CA GLU A 350 -10.31 22.36 43.78
C GLU A 350 -11.68 21.68 43.64
N SER A 351 -12.69 22.42 43.18
CA SER A 351 -14.01 21.82 42.96
C SER A 351 -13.97 20.77 41.84
N VAL A 352 -14.82 19.74 41.91
CA VAL A 352 -14.94 18.73 40.83
C VAL A 352 -15.17 19.39 39.47
N ALA A 353 -15.99 20.45 39.41
CA ALA A 353 -16.24 21.20 38.18
C ALA A 353 -14.96 21.89 37.65
N ALA A 354 -14.13 22.44 38.53
CA ALA A 354 -12.86 23.06 38.15
C ALA A 354 -11.85 22.00 37.65
N LEU A 355 -11.73 20.87 38.34
CA LEU A 355 -10.86 19.75 37.93
C LEU A 355 -11.28 19.19 36.56
N THR A 356 -12.58 19.00 36.32
CA THR A 356 -13.08 18.59 35.01
C THR A 356 -12.73 19.62 33.93
N GLY A 357 -12.92 20.91 34.20
CA GLY A 357 -12.56 21.96 33.23
C GLY A 357 -11.06 22.02 32.91
N MET A 358 -10.20 21.78 33.90
CA MET A 358 -8.75 21.68 33.68
C MET A 358 -8.41 20.44 32.86
N LEU A 359 -9.03 19.29 33.15
CA LEU A 359 -8.82 18.04 32.43
C LEU A 359 -9.27 18.16 30.96
N ASP A 360 -10.43 18.75 30.71
CA ASP A 360 -10.94 19.01 29.37
C ASP A 360 -9.98 19.90 28.57
N ALA A 361 -9.39 20.93 29.21
CA ALA A 361 -8.40 21.79 28.56
C ALA A 361 -7.15 21.01 28.14
N VAL A 362 -6.64 20.12 29.00
CA VAL A 362 -5.51 19.23 28.68
C VAL A 362 -5.86 18.31 27.52
N GLN A 363 -7.01 17.65 27.55
CA GLN A 363 -7.44 16.73 26.49
C GLN A 363 -7.63 17.43 25.15
N VAL A 364 -8.18 18.64 25.15
CA VAL A 364 -8.29 19.47 23.94
C VAL A 364 -6.90 19.85 23.41
N ALA A 365 -5.96 20.23 24.27
CA ALA A 365 -4.58 20.52 23.89
C ALA A 365 -3.87 19.30 23.30
N THR A 366 -3.95 18.14 23.98
CA THR A 366 -3.41 16.87 23.52
C THR A 366 -4.01 16.46 22.17
N GLY A 367 -5.33 16.57 22.00
CA GLY A 367 -6.00 16.23 20.75
C GLY A 367 -5.60 17.13 19.58
N LYS A 368 -5.32 18.41 19.82
CA LYS A 368 -4.78 19.32 18.78
C LYS A 368 -3.34 18.96 18.42
N LEU A 369 -2.49 18.71 19.40
CA LEU A 369 -1.07 18.41 19.15
C LEU A 369 -0.89 17.04 18.47
N THR A 370 -1.71 16.06 18.81
CA THR A 370 -1.66 14.68 18.31
C THR A 370 -2.66 14.40 17.17
N ALA A 371 -3.25 15.44 16.59
CA ALA A 371 -4.15 15.30 15.44
C ALA A 371 -3.47 14.51 14.32
N PRO A 372 -4.12 13.51 13.70
CA PRO A 372 -3.51 12.64 12.69
C PRO A 372 -2.83 13.41 11.56
N GLU A 373 -3.51 14.42 10.99
CA GLU A 373 -2.99 15.26 9.91
C GLU A 373 -1.65 15.92 10.29
N ILE A 374 -1.55 16.45 11.52
CA ILE A 374 -0.36 17.15 12.01
C ILE A 374 0.77 16.17 12.30
N ASN A 375 0.45 15.01 12.90
CA ASN A 375 1.42 13.94 13.13
C ASN A 375 2.04 13.46 11.81
N HIS A 376 1.24 13.26 10.77
CA HIS A 376 1.74 12.81 9.47
C HIS A 376 2.64 13.88 8.84
N LEU A 377 2.21 15.14 8.79
CA LEU A 377 3.04 16.22 8.26
C LEU A 377 4.35 16.40 9.03
N HIS A 378 4.31 16.31 10.36
CA HIS A 378 5.50 16.32 11.20
C HIS A 378 6.45 15.17 10.85
N ASN A 379 5.93 13.95 10.73
CA ASN A 379 6.72 12.78 10.35
C ASN A 379 7.30 12.88 8.94
N VAL A 380 6.55 13.43 7.98
CA VAL A 380 7.03 13.67 6.61
C VAL A 380 8.20 14.65 6.62
N LYS A 381 8.11 15.74 7.41
CA LYS A 381 9.18 16.73 7.52
C LYS A 381 10.47 16.16 8.13
N HIS A 382 10.32 15.31 9.14
CA HIS A 382 11.43 14.78 9.94
C HIS A 382 11.79 13.33 9.61
N SER A 383 11.24 12.77 8.53
CA SER A 383 11.57 11.42 8.07
C SER A 383 13.06 11.36 7.73
N PRO A 384 13.78 10.30 8.15
CA PRO A 384 15.10 10.01 7.61
C PRO A 384 15.02 9.98 6.08
N ARG A 385 16.01 10.58 5.42
CA ARG A 385 16.15 10.52 3.96
C ARG A 385 16.89 9.28 3.54
#